data_AF-J9UCK8-F1
#
_entry.id   AF-J9UCK8-F1
#
_cell.length_a   1.000
_cell.length_b   1.000
_cell.length_c   1.000
_cell.angle_alpha   90.00
_cell.angle_beta   90.00
_cell.angle_gamma   90.00
#
_symmetry.space_group_name_H-M   'P 1'
#
loop_
_entity.id
_entity.type
_entity.pdbx_description
1 polymer ?
#
loop_
_entity_poly.entity_id
_entity_poly.type
_entity_poly.pdbx_seq_one_letter_code
_entity_poly.pdbx_strand_id
1 'polypeptide(L)'
;MLIGSIVMDKFPIHMLFILIFVKLFYTSVCSTSGAVGGVFFPTFILGSSIGSLYDIFLVHYFPEYAMYGDLFIVLGITSMMSGITRTPIMVCILILEISSSISNFVALMIVAIISYMVAKVLGVTSIYDFKED
;
A
#
# COMPACT_ATOMS: atom_id res chain seq x y z
N MET A 1 8.78 -13.03 4.34
CA MET A 1 8.03 -14.30 4.49
C MET A 1 6.51 -14.08 4.49
N LEU A 2 5.93 -13.19 5.31
CA LEU A 2 4.46 -12.95 5.32
C LEU A 2 3.90 -12.23 4.08
N ILE A 3 4.68 -11.31 3.47
CA ILE A 3 4.31 -10.64 2.20
C ILE A 3 4.30 -11.64 1.04
N GLY A 4 5.26 -12.57 1.01
CA GLY A 4 5.30 -13.63 0.00
C GLY A 4 4.03 -14.49 0.04
N SER A 5 3.54 -14.81 1.23
CA SER A 5 2.25 -15.51 1.38
C SER A 5 1.05 -14.64 1.01
N ILE A 6 1.04 -13.31 1.20
CA ILE A 6 -0.11 -12.47 0.77
C ILE A 6 -0.21 -12.43 -0.76
N VAL A 7 0.93 -12.49 -1.44
CA VAL A 7 1.03 -12.50 -2.89
C VAL A 7 0.80 -13.91 -3.45
N MET A 8 1.24 -14.97 -2.77
CA MET A 8 1.23 -16.35 -3.28
C MET A 8 0.07 -17.22 -2.74
N ASP A 9 -0.29 -17.06 -1.47
CA ASP A 9 -1.41 -17.77 -0.81
C ASP A 9 -2.58 -16.80 -0.67
N LYS A 10 -3.63 -16.99 -1.48
CA LYS A 10 -4.87 -16.20 -1.38
C LYS A 10 -5.44 -16.32 0.04
N PHE A 11 -5.16 -15.33 0.89
CA PHE A 11 -5.71 -15.30 2.24
C PHE A 11 -7.23 -15.16 2.19
N PRO A 12 -7.96 -15.82 3.10
CA PRO A 12 -9.39 -15.63 3.20
C PRO A 12 -9.71 -14.16 3.51
N ILE A 13 -10.76 -13.63 2.87
CA ILE A 13 -11.17 -12.22 2.98
C ILE A 13 -11.29 -11.76 4.44
N HIS A 14 -11.77 -12.65 5.32
CA HIS A 14 -11.91 -12.41 6.76
C HIS A 14 -10.58 -12.09 7.44
N MET A 15 -9.50 -12.78 7.07
CA MET A 15 -8.17 -12.58 7.64
C MET A 15 -7.55 -11.25 7.17
N LEU A 16 -7.79 -10.85 5.92
CA LEU A 16 -7.35 -9.55 5.39
C LEU A 16 -7.98 -8.38 6.17
N PHE A 17 -9.29 -8.45 6.44
CA PHE A 17 -9.97 -7.45 7.26
C PHE A 17 -9.40 -7.38 8.67
N ILE A 18 -9.23 -8.52 9.33
CA ILE A 18 -8.62 -8.59 10.67
C ILE A 18 -7.22 -7.96 10.64
N LEU A 19 -6.41 -8.29 9.63
CA LEU A 19 -5.04 -7.80 9.51
C LEU A 19 -5.01 -6.27 9.35
N ILE A 20 -5.90 -5.70 8.54
CA ILE A 20 -6.02 -4.24 8.37
C ILE A 20 -6.34 -3.57 9.70
N PHE A 21 -7.39 -4.01 10.40
CA PHE A 21 -7.81 -3.39 11.66
C PHE A 21 -6.77 -3.54 12.77
N VAL A 22 -6.22 -4.75 12.93
CA VAL A 22 -5.22 -5.02 13.97
C VAL A 22 -3.94 -4.22 13.71
N LYS A 23 -3.45 -4.16 12.45
CA LYS A 23 -2.25 -3.37 12.14
C LYS A 23 -2.48 -1.88 12.29
N LEU A 24 -3.63 -1.37 11.89
CA LEU A 24 -3.94 0.06 12.02
C LEU A 24 -3.96 0.45 13.51
N PHE A 25 -4.62 -0.35 14.35
CA PHE A 25 -4.64 -0.15 15.80
C PHE A 25 -3.23 -0.22 16.41
N TYR A 26 -2.49 -1.29 16.12
CA TYR A 26 -1.14 -1.48 16.66
C TYR A 26 -0.18 -0.37 16.21
N THR A 27 -0.27 0.06 14.95
CA THR A 27 0.55 1.17 14.43
C THR A 27 0.23 2.47 15.16
N SER A 28 -1.06 2.77 15.38
CA SER A 28 -1.46 3.95 16.15
C SER A 28 -0.89 3.94 17.57
N VAL A 29 -0.99 2.80 18.28
CA VAL A 29 -0.48 2.65 19.65
C VAL A 29 1.05 2.76 19.72
N CYS A 30 1.76 2.13 18.77
CA CYS A 30 3.22 2.20 18.71
C CYS A 30 3.71 3.61 18.35
N SER A 31 3.03 4.30 17.42
CA SER A 31 3.38 5.67 17.02
C SER A 31 3.24 6.67 18.17
N THR A 32 2.27 6.48 19.08
CA THR A 32 2.11 7.36 20.26
C THR A 32 3.05 7.00 21.41
N SER A 33 3.54 5.76 21.48
CA SER A 33 4.43 5.30 22.56
C SER A 33 5.84 5.91 22.55
N GLY A 34 6.18 6.76 21.57
CA GLY A 34 7.49 7.39 21.46
C GLY A 34 8.63 6.42 21.08
N ALA A 35 8.31 5.17 20.75
CA ALA A 35 9.28 4.22 20.24
C ALA A 35 9.83 4.70 18.89
N VAL A 36 11.15 4.70 18.74
CA VAL A 36 11.82 5.11 17.49
C VAL A 36 11.61 4.02 16.45
N GLY A 37 10.56 4.14 15.65
CA GLY A 37 10.20 3.20 14.59
C GLY A 37 9.63 3.91 13.36
N GLY A 38 9.80 3.31 12.18
CA GLY A 38 9.30 3.86 10.92
C GLY A 38 7.86 3.42 10.62
N VAL A 39 7.06 4.31 10.03
CA VAL A 39 5.69 4.02 9.52
C VAL A 39 5.67 3.34 8.15
N PHE A 40 6.84 3.09 7.59
CA PHE A 40 7.01 2.57 6.23
C PHE A 40 6.46 1.14 6.06
N PHE A 41 6.95 0.19 6.86
CA PHE A 41 6.53 -1.20 6.77
C PHE A 41 5.05 -1.45 7.15
N PRO A 42 4.46 -0.80 8.18
CA PRO A 42 3.04 -0.98 8.46
C PRO A 42 2.16 -0.48 7.30
N THR A 43 2.50 0.65 6.70
CA THR A 43 1.75 1.19 5.55
C THR A 43 1.92 0.34 4.29
N PHE A 44 3.10 -0.26 4.08
CA PHE A 44 3.33 -1.26 3.04
C PHE A 44 2.35 -2.44 3.16
N ILE A 45 2.20 -3.00 4.37
CA ILE A 45 1.32 -4.16 4.56
C ILE A 45 -0.16 -3.78 4.44
N LEU A 46 -0.55 -2.60 4.94
CA LEU A 46 -1.91 -2.11 4.74
C LEU A 46 -2.23 -1.93 3.25
N GLY A 47 -1.32 -1.32 2.48
CA GLY A 47 -1.48 -1.16 1.03
C GLY A 47 -1.55 -2.49 0.28
N SER A 48 -0.70 -3.45 0.64
CA SER A 48 -0.73 -4.82 0.07
C SER A 48 -2.05 -5.53 0.38
N SER A 49 -2.57 -5.37 1.60
CA SER A 49 -3.85 -5.98 2.01
C SER A 49 -5.04 -5.37 1.26
N ILE A 50 -5.06 -4.05 1.09
CA ILE A 50 -6.09 -3.35 0.32
C ILE A 50 -6.01 -3.74 -1.17
N GLY A 51 -4.80 -3.82 -1.73
CA GLY A 51 -4.61 -4.28 -3.11
C GLY A 51 -5.06 -5.72 -3.33
N SER A 52 -4.83 -6.60 -2.35
CA SER A 52 -5.32 -7.99 -2.39
C SER A 52 -6.85 -8.08 -2.30
N LEU A 53 -7.49 -7.26 -1.45
CA LEU A 53 -8.96 -7.16 -1.41
C LEU A 53 -9.53 -6.66 -2.75
N TYR A 54 -8.85 -5.68 -3.36
CA TYR A 54 -9.23 -5.14 -4.66
C TYR A 54 -9.11 -6.20 -5.76
N ASP A 55 -8.02 -6.98 -5.77
CA ASP A 55 -7.85 -8.11 -6.71
C ASP A 55 -8.97 -9.15 -6.56
N ILE A 56 -9.28 -9.59 -5.34
CA ILE A 56 -10.36 -10.56 -5.09
C ILE A 56 -11.70 -10.05 -5.62
N PHE A 57 -12.00 -8.77 -5.38
CA PHE A 57 -13.22 -8.14 -5.88
C PHE A 57 -13.23 -8.09 -7.41
N LEU A 58 -12.12 -7.68 -8.02
CA LEU A 58 -12.01 -7.50 -9.47
C LEU A 58 -12.08 -8.83 -10.22
N VAL A 59 -11.42 -9.88 -9.71
CA VAL A 59 -11.49 -11.24 -10.26
C VAL A 59 -12.89 -11.86 -10.12
N HIS A 60 -13.65 -11.49 -9.08
CA HIS A 60 -15.02 -11.98 -8.91
C HIS A 60 -15.98 -11.45 -10.00
N TYR A 61 -15.85 -10.18 -10.38
CA TYR A 61 -16.70 -9.57 -11.42
C TYR A 61 -16.12 -9.70 -12.84
N PHE A 62 -14.80 -9.72 -12.97
CA PHE A 62 -14.07 -9.77 -14.23
C PHE A 62 -12.94 -10.82 -14.16
N PRO A 63 -13.28 -12.11 -14.34
CA PRO A 63 -12.32 -13.20 -14.20
C PRO A 63 -11.17 -13.16 -15.21
N GLU A 64 -11.32 -12.44 -16.32
CA GLU A 64 -10.28 -12.24 -17.33
C GLU A 64 -9.02 -11.54 -16.79
N TYR A 65 -9.14 -10.75 -15.72
CA TYR A 65 -8.02 -10.03 -15.12
C TYR A 65 -7.27 -10.81 -14.03
N ALA A 66 -7.64 -12.08 -13.78
CA ALA A 66 -7.02 -12.91 -12.74
C ALA A 66 -5.49 -13.11 -12.91
N MET A 67 -4.97 -12.95 -14.13
CA MET A 67 -3.54 -13.02 -14.41
C MET A 67 -2.75 -11.82 -13.86
N TYR A 68 -3.41 -10.71 -13.54
CA TYR A 68 -2.77 -9.46 -13.11
C TYR A 68 -2.83 -9.21 -11.60
N GLY A 69 -3.12 -10.23 -10.78
CA GLY A 69 -3.30 -10.06 -9.34
C GLY A 69 -2.11 -9.42 -8.63
N ASP A 70 -0.89 -9.83 -8.98
CA ASP A 70 0.34 -9.24 -8.43
C ASP A 70 0.45 -7.74 -8.74
N LEU A 71 0.02 -7.31 -9.93
CA LEU A 71 0.04 -5.90 -10.32
C LEU A 71 -0.91 -5.09 -9.43
N PHE A 72 -2.11 -5.57 -9.15
CA PHE A 72 -3.07 -4.86 -8.29
C PHE A 72 -2.58 -4.74 -6.85
N ILE A 73 -1.93 -5.77 -6.31
CA ILE A 73 -1.32 -5.71 -4.99
C ILE A 73 -0.22 -4.64 -4.95
N VAL A 74 0.66 -4.62 -5.97
CA VAL A 74 1.74 -3.64 -6.07
C VAL A 74 1.21 -2.20 -6.21
N LEU A 75 0.17 -1.99 -7.04
CA LEU A 75 -0.51 -0.69 -7.15
C LEU A 75 -1.16 -0.25 -5.82
N GLY A 76 -1.71 -1.19 -5.05
CA GLY A 76 -2.24 -0.94 -3.70
C GLY A 76 -1.17 -0.46 -2.72
N ILE A 77 0.03 -1.06 -2.77
CA ILE A 77 1.17 -0.61 -1.96
C ILE A 77 1.60 0.80 -2.36
N THR A 78 1.80 1.03 -3.67
CA THR A 78 2.25 2.32 -4.21
C THR A 78 1.28 3.45 -3.90
N SER A 79 -0.03 3.22 -4.04
CA SER A 79 -1.05 4.22 -3.72
C SER A 79 -1.04 4.58 -2.24
N MET A 80 -1.05 3.59 -1.34
CA MET A 80 -1.07 3.82 0.11
C MET A 80 0.17 4.61 0.56
N MET A 81 1.36 4.20 0.11
CA MET A 81 2.60 4.85 0.49
C MET A 81 2.71 6.27 -0.09
N SER A 82 2.41 6.46 -1.38
CA SER A 82 2.49 7.79 -2.03
C SER A 82 1.59 8.82 -1.34
N GLY A 83 0.37 8.42 -0.97
CA GLY A 83 -0.58 9.29 -0.28
C GLY A 83 -0.11 9.70 1.12
N ILE A 84 0.54 8.78 1.83
CA ILE A 84 1.00 8.99 3.20
C ILE A 84 2.30 9.80 3.28
N THR A 85 3.29 9.43 2.47
CA THR A 85 4.64 10.00 2.55
C THR A 85 4.82 11.26 1.71
N ARG A 86 3.91 11.54 0.78
CA ARG A 86 3.99 12.65 -0.18
C ARG A 86 5.20 12.61 -1.10
N THR A 87 5.77 11.42 -1.31
CA THR A 87 6.97 11.22 -2.14
C THR A 87 6.70 10.24 -3.30
N PRO A 88 5.87 10.61 -4.29
CA PRO A 88 5.40 9.69 -5.34
C PRO A 88 6.54 9.04 -6.14
N ILE A 89 7.59 9.81 -6.48
CA ILE A 89 8.73 9.33 -7.26
C ILE A 89 9.55 8.30 -6.45
N MET A 90 9.86 8.62 -5.19
CA MET A 90 10.63 7.73 -4.31
C MET A 90 9.89 6.40 -4.08
N VAL A 91 8.59 6.46 -3.85
CA VAL A 91 7.74 5.27 -3.68
C VAL A 91 7.77 4.41 -4.94
N CYS A 92 7.68 5.00 -6.14
CA CYS A 92 7.76 4.23 -7.38
C CYS A 92 9.11 3.53 -7.56
N ILE A 93 10.22 4.23 -7.30
CA ILE A 93 11.57 3.65 -7.38
C ILE A 93 11.73 2.49 -6.41
N LEU A 94 11.30 2.66 -5.16
CA LEU A 94 11.39 1.61 -4.15
C LEU A 94 10.61 0.36 -4.56
N ILE A 95 9.40 0.55 -5.08
CA ILE A 95 8.56 -0.58 -5.50
C ILE A 95 9.13 -1.25 -6.74
N LEU A 96 9.76 -0.50 -7.65
CA LEU A 96 10.51 -1.08 -8.75
C LEU A 96 11.67 -1.95 -8.27
N GLU A 97 12.43 -1.51 -7.27
CA GLU A 97 13.53 -2.30 -6.71
C GLU A 97 13.01 -3.61 -6.10
N ILE A 98 11.93 -3.54 -5.31
CA ILE A 98 11.36 -4.73 -4.66
C ILE A 98 10.70 -5.68 -5.67
N SER A 99 9.97 -5.16 -6.65
CA SER A 99 9.25 -5.98 -7.64
C SER A 99 10.16 -6.48 -8.76
N SER A 100 11.33 -5.86 -8.98
CA SER A 100 12.27 -6.17 -10.07
C SER A 100 11.64 -6.16 -11.48
N SER A 101 10.47 -5.53 -11.66
CA SER A 101 9.72 -5.47 -12.92
C SER A 101 9.48 -4.04 -13.35
N ILE A 102 10.26 -3.59 -14.34
CA ILE A 102 10.18 -2.23 -14.90
C ILE A 102 8.97 -2.05 -15.84
N SER A 103 8.39 -3.15 -16.34
CA SER A 103 7.29 -3.11 -17.31
C SER A 103 6.06 -2.34 -16.82
N ASN A 104 5.85 -2.25 -15.50
CA ASN A 104 4.67 -1.63 -14.91
C ASN A 104 4.92 -0.21 -14.37
N PHE A 105 6.08 0.38 -14.65
CA PHE A 105 6.48 1.68 -14.09
C PHE A 105 5.49 2.81 -14.37
N VAL A 106 4.96 2.89 -15.59
CA VAL A 106 4.02 3.94 -15.99
C VAL A 106 2.73 3.86 -15.16
N ALA A 107 2.21 2.64 -14.94
CA ALA A 107 1.01 2.43 -14.13
C ALA A 107 1.24 2.85 -12.67
N LEU A 108 2.42 2.51 -12.11
CA LEU A 108 2.80 2.89 -10.75
C LEU A 108 2.84 4.41 -10.58
N MET A 109 3.46 5.12 -11.52
CA MET A 109 3.55 6.58 -11.49
C MET A 109 2.18 7.25 -11.54
N ILE A 110 1.29 6.79 -12.42
CA ILE A 110 -0.08 7.32 -12.53
C ILE A 110 -0.82 7.16 -11.20
N VAL A 111 -0.80 5.96 -10.63
CA VAL A 111 -1.47 5.67 -9.36
C VAL A 111 -0.87 6.45 -8.19
N ALA A 112 0.46 6.59 -8.15
CA ALA A 112 1.16 7.37 -7.14
C ALA A 112 0.75 8.86 -7.18
N ILE A 113 0.68 9.44 -8.39
CA ILE A 113 0.28 10.84 -8.59
C ILE A 113 -1.19 11.05 -8.21
N ILE A 114 -2.09 10.14 -8.62
CA ILE A 114 -3.51 10.22 -8.27
C ILE A 114 -3.67 10.17 -6.75
N SER A 115 -3.01 9.24 -6.07
CA SER A 115 -3.06 9.14 -4.60
C SER A 115 -2.55 10.43 -3.94
N TYR A 116 -1.43 10.97 -4.42
CA TYR A 116 -0.90 12.24 -3.93
C TYR A 116 -1.87 13.41 -4.14
N MET A 117 -2.51 13.51 -5.31
CA MET A 117 -3.51 14.53 -5.62
C MET A 117 -4.75 14.41 -4.72
N VAL A 118 -5.29 13.21 -4.57
CA VAL A 118 -6.46 12.95 -3.70
C VAL A 118 -6.15 13.37 -2.27
N ALA A 119 -5.01 12.95 -1.74
CA ALA A 119 -4.62 13.33 -0.40
C ALA A 119 -4.40 14.85 -0.28
N LYS A 120 -3.94 15.54 -1.34
CA LYS A 120 -3.76 17.01 -1.34
C LYS A 120 -5.11 17.74 -1.33
N VAL A 121 -6.08 17.26 -2.11
CA VAL A 121 -7.44 17.80 -2.16
C VAL A 121 -8.16 17.64 -0.82
N LEU A 122 -7.93 16.52 -0.13
CA LEU A 122 -8.50 16.27 1.21
C LEU A 122 -7.84 17.11 2.33
N GLY A 123 -6.80 17.89 2.04
CA GLY A 123 -6.13 18.74 3.02
C GLY A 123 -5.37 17.97 4.11
N VAL A 124 -5.08 16.69 3.90
CA VAL A 124 -4.35 15.86 4.87
C VAL A 124 -2.86 16.20 4.81
N THR A 125 -2.22 16.50 5.94
CA THR A 125 -0.77 16.78 6.00
C THR A 125 0.05 15.49 5.89
N SER A 126 1.32 15.61 5.46
CA SER A 126 2.25 14.48 5.43
C SER A 126 2.59 14.02 6.84
N ILE A 127 2.78 12.72 7.06
CA ILE A 127 3.26 12.21 8.37
C ILE A 127 4.64 12.78 8.72
N TYR A 128 5.43 13.13 7.71
CA TYR A 128 6.79 13.66 7.91
C TYR A 128 6.83 15.18 8.16
N ASP A 129 5.80 15.94 7.76
CA ASP A 129 5.73 17.39 8.04
C ASP A 129 5.44 17.67 9.52
N PHE A 130 4.71 16.78 10.22
CA PHE A 130 4.34 16.98 11.63
C PHE A 130 5.51 17.00 12.62
N LYS A 131 6.74 16.74 12.17
CA LYS A 131 7.93 16.66 13.03
C LYS A 131 8.84 17.88 12.94
N GLU A 132 8.51 18.87 12.12
CA GLU A 132 9.33 20.09 11.92
C GLU A 132 8.86 21.32 12.74
N ASP A 133 7.83 21.18 13.59
CA ASP A 133 7.42 22.15 14.62
C ASP A 133 7.67 21.60 16.04
#